data_AF-A0A1X3DHQ9-F1
#
_entry.id   AF-A0A1X3DHQ9-F1
#
_cell.length_a   1.000
_cell.length_b   1.000
_cell.length_c   1.000
_cell.angle_alpha   90.00
_cell.angle_beta   90.00
_cell.angle_gamma   90.00
#
_symmetry.space_group_name_H-M   'P 1'
#
loop_
_entity.id
_entity.type
_entity.pdbx_description
1 polymer ?
#
loop_
_entity_poly.entity_id
_entity_poly.type
_entity_poly.pdbx_seq_one_letter_code
_entity_poly.pdbx_strand_id
1 'polypeptide(L)'
;MLSYIELVKTIYVPLSEVHDCATDFKIEILKHPDGTFSAQLFRQEHYSLKPSFEAEEIIAHEIVCVPDSYSIRDWPEKRYDSVEQCIRQSLEVLENFFSLK
;
A
#
# COMPACT_ATOMS: atom_id res chain seq x y z
N MET A 1 -13.13 26.09 2.37
CA MET A 1 -13.64 25.14 3.38
C MET A 1 -12.69 23.96 3.40
N LEU A 2 -12.11 23.60 4.55
CA LEU A 2 -11.19 22.45 4.65
C LEU A 2 -12.03 21.16 4.65
N SER A 3 -11.73 20.21 3.77
CA SER A 3 -12.30 18.86 3.81
C SER A 3 -11.31 17.92 4.50
N TYR A 4 -11.79 17.21 5.52
CA TYR A 4 -11.00 16.20 6.22
C TYR A 4 -11.31 14.81 5.64
N ILE A 5 -10.26 13.99 5.49
CA ILE A 5 -10.36 12.58 5.12
C ILE A 5 -9.81 11.78 6.30
N GLU A 6 -10.58 10.80 6.76
CA GLU A 6 -10.22 9.98 7.92
C GLU A 6 -9.58 8.67 7.47
N LEU A 7 -8.42 8.32 8.03
CA LEU A 7 -7.90 6.96 7.92
C LEU A 7 -8.65 6.06 8.90
N VAL A 8 -9.42 5.11 8.37
CA VAL A 8 -10.27 4.23 9.19
C VAL A 8 -9.58 2.89 9.46
N LYS A 9 -8.77 2.41 8.52
CA LYS A 9 -8.10 1.12 8.67
C LYS A 9 -6.82 1.05 7.85
N THR A 10 -5.82 0.38 8.42
CA THR A 10 -4.61 -0.04 7.71
C THR A 10 -4.54 -1.56 7.71
N ILE A 11 -4.20 -2.14 6.55
CA ILE A 11 -4.07 -3.58 6.35
C ILE A 11 -2.69 -3.83 5.78
N TYR A 12 -1.92 -4.71 6.41
CA TYR A 12 -0.64 -5.19 5.90
C TYR A 12 -0.85 -6.52 5.19
N VAL A 13 -0.33 -6.62 3.98
CA VAL A 13 -0.42 -7.79 3.11
C VAL A 13 1.00 -8.30 2.88
N PRO A 14 1.49 -9.23 3.70
CA PRO A 14 2.80 -9.81 3.52
C PRO A 14 2.80 -10.71 2.27
N LEU A 15 3.80 -10.54 1.41
CA LEU A 15 3.99 -11.40 0.23
C LEU A 15 5.31 -12.15 0.35
N SER A 16 5.38 -12.96 1.40
CA SER A 16 6.61 -13.67 1.77
C SER A 16 6.93 -14.89 0.89
N GLU A 17 6.10 -15.27 -0.08
CA GLU A 17 6.25 -16.57 -0.76
C GLU A 17 6.25 -16.57 -2.30
N VAL A 18 5.91 -15.46 -2.96
CA VAL A 18 5.54 -15.56 -4.39
C VAL A 18 6.72 -15.34 -5.35
N HIS A 19 7.69 -14.46 -5.05
CA HIS A 19 8.87 -14.26 -5.89
C HIS A 19 10.03 -13.73 -5.04
N ASP A 20 11.29 -14.01 -5.41
CA ASP A 20 12.55 -13.62 -4.73
C ASP A 20 12.73 -12.12 -4.38
N CYS A 21 11.71 -11.28 -4.61
CA CYS A 21 11.57 -9.93 -4.10
C CYS A 21 10.41 -9.90 -3.10
N ALA A 22 10.72 -9.96 -1.80
CA ALA A 22 9.77 -9.72 -0.71
C ALA A 22 9.19 -8.31 -0.84
N THR A 23 8.08 -8.20 -1.58
CA THR A 23 7.40 -6.93 -1.82
C THR A 23 6.17 -6.92 -0.96
N ASP A 24 6.27 -6.40 0.26
CA ASP A 24 5.09 -6.30 1.13
C ASP A 24 4.20 -5.14 0.69
N PHE A 25 2.89 -5.27 0.87
CA PHE A 25 1.94 -4.21 0.55
C PHE A 25 1.21 -3.73 1.79
N LYS A 26 0.83 -2.46 1.77
CA LYS A 26 -0.01 -1.82 2.78
C LYS A 26 -1.20 -1.20 2.08
N ILE A 27 -2.41 -1.52 2.56
CA ILE A 27 -3.65 -0.89 2.11
C ILE A 27 -4.15 0.05 3.20
N GLU A 28 -4.49 1.28 2.84
CA GLU A 28 -5.14 2.24 3.70
C GLU A 28 -6.57 2.49 3.24
N ILE A 29 -7.54 2.35 4.15
CA ILE A 29 -8.95 2.62 3.91
C ILE A 29 -9.28 4.01 4.44
N LEU A 30 -9.69 4.89 3.53
CA LEU A 30 -10.00 6.28 3.79
C LEU A 30 -11.51 6.51 3.76
N LYS A 31 -12.04 7.26 4.72
CA LYS A 31 -13.43 7.73 4.75
C LYS A 31 -13.52 9.18 4.33
N HIS A 32 -14.40 9.43 3.38
CA HIS A 32 -14.64 10.73 2.78
C HIS A 32 -15.78 11.47 3.51
N PRO A 33 -15.87 12.81 3.37
CA PRO A 33 -16.92 13.62 3.99
C PRO A 33 -18.35 13.23 3.58
N ASP A 34 -18.52 12.63 2.40
CA ASP A 34 -19.81 12.15 1.89
C ASP A 34 -20.23 10.80 2.49
N GLY A 35 -19.44 10.25 3.42
CA GLY A 35 -19.70 8.96 4.07
C GLY A 35 -19.19 7.76 3.29
N THR A 36 -18.60 7.96 2.11
CA THR A 36 -18.06 6.87 1.29
C THR A 36 -16.61 6.53 1.67
N PHE A 37 -16.12 5.39 1.17
CA PHE A 37 -14.80 4.85 1.48
C PHE A 37 -13.97 4.61 0.22
N SER A 38 -12.66 4.81 0.29
CA SER A 38 -11.72 4.46 -0.80
C SER A 38 -10.49 3.76 -0.24
N ALA A 39 -9.77 3.04 -1.09
CA ALA A 39 -8.52 2.37 -0.71
C ALA A 39 -7.31 3.01 -1.39
N GLN A 40 -6.21 3.17 -0.65
CA GLN A 40 -4.90 3.51 -1.19
C GLN A 40 -3.96 2.33 -1.02
N LEU A 41 -3.27 1.95 -2.09
CA LEU A 41 -2.22 0.94 -2.05
C LEU A 41 -0.87 1.59 -1.87
N PHE A 42 -0.06 0.99 -1.02
CA PHE A 42 1.34 1.30 -0.86
C PHE A 42 2.15 0.03 -1.02
N ARG A 43 3.25 0.13 -1.76
CA ARG A 43 4.30 -0.87 -1.80
C ARG A 43 5.32 -0.56 -0.73
N GLN A 44 5.75 -1.57 0.01
CA GLN A 44 6.89 -1.46 0.91
C GLN A 44 8.16 -1.76 0.14
N GLU A 45 9.07 -0.81 0.15
CA GLU A 45 10.36 -0.89 -0.51
C GLU A 45 11.46 -0.88 0.54
N HIS A 46 12.41 -1.81 0.39
CA HIS A 46 13.55 -1.96 1.28
C HIS A 46 14.77 -1.30 0.64
N TYR A 47 15.30 -0.29 1.30
CA TYR A 47 16.48 0.45 0.85
C TYR A 47 17.67 0.16 1.75
N SER A 48 18.82 -0.12 1.14
CA SER A 48 20.12 -0.10 1.83
C SER A 48 20.77 1.24 1.53
N LEU A 49 20.80 2.13 2.53
CA LEU A 49 21.37 3.46 2.40
C LEU A 49 22.74 3.49 3.07
N LYS A 50 23.73 4.03 2.36
CA LYS A 50 25.03 4.38 2.93
C LYS A 50 25.02 5.89 3.21
N PRO A 51 25.03 6.32 4.48
CA PRO A 51 25.12 7.74 4.81
C PRO A 51 26.42 8.34 4.25
N SER A 52 26.33 9.46 3.54
CA SER A 52 27.50 10.10 2.90
C SER A 52 28.44 10.80 3.88
N PHE A 53 28.02 10.96 5.14
CA PHE A 53 28.73 11.71 6.17
C PHE A 53 29.49 10.81 7.16
N GLU A 54 29.34 9.49 7.08
CA GLU A 54 30.06 8.56 7.96
C GLU A 54 31.32 8.00 7.28
N ALA A 55 32.42 7.98 8.04
CA ALA A 55 33.71 7.49 7.57
C ALA A 55 33.83 5.95 7.59
N GLU A 56 32.94 5.26 8.32
CA GLU A 56 32.90 3.80 8.45
C GLU A 56 31.82 3.18 7.53
N GLU A 57 31.96 1.89 7.22
CA GLU A 57 30.99 1.14 6.39
C GLU A 57 29.72 0.80 7.18
N ILE A 58 28.93 1.81 7.53
CA ILE A 58 27.60 1.63 8.10
C ILE A 58 26.58 1.60 6.96
N ILE A 59 25.82 0.51 6.88
CA ILE A 59 24.68 0.35 5.97
C ILE A 59 23.41 0.43 6.81
N ALA A 60 22.63 1.48 6.61
CA ALA A 60 21.30 1.62 7.20
C ALA A 60 20.28 0.92 6.32
N HIS A 61 19.41 0.10 6.92
CA HIS A 61 18.31 -0.54 6.23
C HIS A 61 17.03 0.21 6.57
N GLU A 62 16.35 0.74 5.55
CA GLU A 62 15.12 1.50 5.69
C GLU A 62 13.97 0.83 4.95
N ILE A 63 12.77 0.90 5.53
CA ILE A 63 11.52 0.45 4.90
C ILE A 63 10.68 1.69 4.60
N VAL A 64 10.39 1.91 3.33
CA VAL A 64 9.59 3.05 2.87
C VAL A 64 8.30 2.55 2.24
N CYS A 65 7.16 3.13 2.63
CA CYS A 65 5.88 2.88 1.98
C CYS A 65 5.68 3.88 0.85
N VAL A 66 5.73 3.42 -0.40
CA VAL A 66 5.55 4.26 -1.58
C VAL A 66 4.14 4.01 -2.14
N PRO A 67 3.32 5.06 -2.43
CA PRO A 67 2.03 4.87 -3.08
C PRO A 67 2.21 4.12 -4.40
N ASP A 68 1.46 3.03 -4.58
CA ASP A 68 1.59 2.15 -5.73
C ASP A 68 0.25 1.96 -6.46
N SER A 69 -0.15 2.99 -7.20
CA SER A 69 -1.28 2.90 -8.12
C SER A 69 -0.86 2.59 -9.56
N TYR A 70 0.45 2.60 -9.86
CA TYR A 70 0.96 2.42 -11.21
C TYR A 70 1.27 0.96 -11.53
N SER A 71 1.81 0.20 -10.56
CA SER A 71 2.17 -1.21 -10.79
C SER A 71 0.92 -2.09 -10.89
N ILE A 72 -0.17 -1.71 -10.21
CA ILE A 72 -1.46 -2.41 -10.23
C ILE A 72 -2.48 -1.50 -10.91
N ARG A 73 -2.58 -1.63 -12.24
CA ARG A 73 -3.43 -0.77 -13.08
C ARG A 73 -4.92 -0.81 -12.74
N ASP A 74 -5.38 -1.93 -12.18
CA ASP A 74 -6.77 -2.12 -11.77
C ASP A 74 -7.04 -1.68 -10.33
N TRP A 75 -6.09 -0.97 -9.69
CA TRP A 75 -6.29 -0.46 -8.34
C TRP A 75 -7.53 0.45 -8.28
N PRO A 76 -8.50 0.18 -7.38
CA PRO A 76 -9.77 0.85 -7.43
C PRO A 76 -9.67 2.30 -6.94
N GLU A 77 -9.80 3.25 -7.88
CA GLU A 77 -10.06 4.67 -7.56
C GLU A 77 -11.52 4.92 -7.15
N LYS A 78 -12.33 3.86 -7.04
CA LYS A 78 -13.76 3.94 -6.74
C LYS A 78 -14.02 4.24 -5.27
N ARG A 79 -15.15 4.88 -5.04
CA ARG A 79 -15.76 5.06 -3.71
C ARG A 79 -16.75 3.92 -3.44
N TYR A 80 -16.78 3.46 -2.21
CA TYR A 80 -17.59 2.36 -1.73
C TYR A 80 -18.49 2.79 -0.57
N ASP A 81 -19.61 2.12 -0.39
CA ASP A 81 -20.59 2.46 0.64
C ASP A 81 -20.23 1.91 2.02
N SER A 82 -19.32 0.93 2.09
CA SER A 82 -18.84 0.35 3.36
C SER A 82 -17.35 0.01 3.35
N VAL A 83 -16.79 -0.07 4.57
CA VAL A 83 -15.41 -0.51 4.80
C VAL A 83 -15.20 -1.94 4.31
N GLU A 84 -16.13 -2.85 4.59
CA GLU A 84 -16.04 -4.26 4.20
C GLU A 84 -16.01 -4.43 2.67
N GLN A 85 -16.84 -3.67 1.95
CA GLN A 85 -16.85 -3.71 0.49
C GLN A 85 -15.53 -3.18 -0.08
N CYS A 86 -15.02 -2.07 0.47
CA CYS A 86 -13.76 -1.48 0.06
C CYS A 86 -12.59 -2.44 0.25
N ILE A 87 -12.53 -3.12 1.42
CA ILE A 87 -11.50 -4.10 1.73
C ILE A 87 -11.59 -5.30 0.78
N ARG A 88 -12.77 -5.90 0.63
CA ARG A 88 -12.96 -7.09 -0.22
C ARG A 88 -12.49 -6.85 -1.65
N GLN A 89 -12.87 -5.71 -2.23
CA GLN A 89 -12.51 -5.36 -3.60
C GLN A 89 -11.01 -5.08 -3.75
N SER A 90 -10.40 -4.43 -2.75
CA SER A 90 -8.95 -4.18 -2.75
C SER A 90 -8.15 -5.47 -2.70
N LEU A 91 -8.56 -6.43 -1.87
CA LEU A 91 -7.92 -7.73 -1.76
C LEU A 91 -8.10 -8.58 -3.03
N GLU A 92 -9.30 -8.56 -3.64
CA GLU A 92 -9.59 -9.26 -4.89
C GLU A 92 -8.70 -8.76 -6.05
N VAL A 93 -8.46 -7.44 -6.13
CA VAL A 93 -7.54 -6.86 -7.12
C VAL A 93 -6.10 -7.33 -6.89
N LEU A 94 -5.64 -7.35 -5.63
CA LEU A 94 -4.31 -7.88 -5.31
C LEU A 94 -4.19 -9.36 -5.66
N GLU A 95 -5.16 -10.18 -5.27
CA GLU A 95 -5.19 -11.61 -5.56
C GLU A 95 -5.16 -11.88 -7.07
N ASN A 96 -5.93 -11.14 -7.86
CA ASN A 96 -5.91 -11.23 -9.32
C ASN A 96 -4.55 -10.83 -9.91
N PHE A 97 -3.94 -9.75 -9.41
CA PHE A 97 -2.62 -9.30 -9.86
C PHE A 97 -1.53 -10.34 -9.63
N PHE A 98 -1.56 -11.04 -8.50
CA PHE A 98 -0.61 -12.13 -8.21
C PHE A 98 -0.94 -13.43 -8.94
N SER A 99 -2.22 -13.72 -9.20
CA SER A 99 -2.63 -14.93 -9.92
C SER A 99 -2.36 -14.87 -11.42
N LEU A 100 -2.20 -13.67 -11.99
CA LEU A 100 -1.92 -13.44 -13.42
C LEU A 100 -0.43 -13.43 -13.77
N LYS A 101 0.47 -13.49 -12.78
CA LYS A 101 1.93 -13.59 -12.97
C LYS A 101 2.39 -15.03 -12.87
#